data_AF-A0A6F8WZJ3-F1
#
_entry.id   AF-A0A6F8WZJ3-F1
#
_cell.length_a   1.000
_cell.length_b   1.000
_cell.length_c   1.000
_cell.angle_alpha   90.00
_cell.angle_beta   90.00
_cell.angle_gamma   90.00
#
_symmetry.space_group_name_H-M   'P 1'
#
loop_
_entity.id
_entity.type
_entity.pdbx_description
1 polymer ?
#
loop_
_entity_poly.entity_id
_entity_poly.type
_entity_poly.pdbx_seq_one_letter_code
_entity_poly.pdbx_strand_id
1 'polypeptide(L)' 'ACGKGTDFDNKPVGYDDQRTNHMPLKQVKELLEHYKKTQNFYDFKHAVTGARLVKLQHPEAETYSGSVHDRNGIKCD' A
#
# COMPACT_ATOMS: atom_id res chain seq x y z
N ALA A 1 3.36 4.05 -0.18
CA ALA A 1 3.66 3.70 -1.57
C ALA A 1 5.15 3.79 -1.76
N CYS A 2 5.71 3.04 -2.70
CA CYS A 2 7.11 3.15 -3.10
C CYS A 2 7.14 3.61 -4.55
N GLY A 3 7.17 4.93 -4.76
CA GLY A 3 7.09 5.54 -6.09
C GLY A 3 6.06 6.67 -6.22
N LYS A 4 6.06 7.29 -7.41
CA LYS A 4 5.09 8.30 -7.82
C LYS A 4 3.71 7.68 -8.02
N GLY A 5 2.69 8.52 -7.96
CA GLY A 5 1.31 8.12 -8.26
C GLY A 5 0.42 9.33 -8.44
N THR A 6 -0.85 9.16 -8.12
CA THR A 6 -1.87 10.20 -8.29
C THR A 6 -2.84 10.18 -7.12
N ASP A 7 -3.33 11.34 -6.71
CA ASP A 7 -4.41 11.43 -5.72
C ASP A 7 -5.81 11.27 -6.35
N PHE A 8 -6.85 11.12 -5.54
CA PHE A 8 -8.21 10.92 -6.07
C PHE A 8 -8.82 12.18 -6.70
N ASP A 9 -8.20 13.35 -6.51
CA ASP A 9 -8.49 14.62 -7.20
C ASP A 9 -7.76 14.72 -8.56
N ASN A 10 -7.02 13.68 -8.96
CA ASN A 10 -6.18 13.60 -10.16
C ASN A 10 -4.94 14.51 -10.15
N LYS A 11 -4.44 14.91 -8.98
CA LYS A 11 -3.17 15.64 -8.85
C LYS A 11 -2.01 14.64 -8.82
N PRO A 12 -0.90 14.94 -9.52
CA PRO A 12 0.28 14.09 -9.49
C PRO A 12 0.92 14.11 -8.10
N VAL A 13 1.39 12.94 -7.65
CA VAL A 13 2.19 12.79 -6.43
C VAL A 13 3.62 12.49 -6.86
N GLY A 14 4.50 13.49 -6.74
CA GLY A 14 5.91 13.45 -7.12
C GLY A 14 6.83 12.95 -5.99
N TYR A 15 8.10 12.71 -6.30
CA TYR A 15 9.09 12.20 -5.34
C TYR A 15 9.45 13.18 -4.21
N ASP A 16 9.03 14.43 -4.34
CA ASP A 16 9.08 15.46 -3.30
C ASP A 16 8.03 15.23 -2.19
N ASP A 17 7.02 14.40 -2.44
CA ASP A 17 5.99 14.05 -1.48
C ASP A 17 6.39 12.83 -0.64
N GLN A 18 6.25 12.92 0.69
CA GLN A 18 6.56 11.84 1.62
C GLN A 18 5.78 10.55 1.35
N ARG A 19 4.59 10.64 0.73
CA ARG A 19 3.78 9.47 0.34
C ARG A 19 4.49 8.51 -0.61
N THR A 20 5.51 8.99 -1.32
CA THR A 20 6.30 8.19 -2.27
C THR A 20 7.34 7.28 -1.62
N ASN A 21 7.59 7.46 -0.32
CA ASN A 21 8.37 6.55 0.52
C ASN A 21 7.57 6.21 1.79
N HIS A 22 6.49 5.46 1.62
CA HIS A 22 5.55 5.16 2.69
C HIS A 22 5.30 3.66 2.83
N MET A 23 5.53 3.13 4.04
CA MET A 23 5.20 1.78 4.43
C MET A 23 3.82 1.75 5.09
N PRO A 24 2.83 1.02 4.55
CA PRO A 24 1.49 1.03 5.10
C PRO A 24 1.42 0.35 6.48
N LEU A 25 2.21 -0.70 6.74
CA LEU A 25 2.19 -1.47 7.99
C LEU A 25 0.76 -1.89 8.38
N LYS A 26 -0.02 -2.29 7.37
CA LYS A 26 -1.43 -2.69 7.49
C LYS A 26 -1.64 -4.06 6.88
N GLN A 27 -2.52 -4.85 7.49
CA GLN A 27 -2.96 -6.11 6.91
C GLN A 27 -3.88 -5.86 5.70
N VAL A 28 -4.05 -6.89 4.86
CA VAL A 28 -4.77 -6.80 3.58
C VAL A 28 -6.19 -6.23 3.69
N LYS A 29 -6.91 -6.50 4.79
CA LYS A 29 -8.28 -6.03 5.01
C LYS A 29 -8.38 -4.52 5.26
N GLU A 30 -7.31 -3.90 5.77
CA GLU A 30 -7.26 -2.47 6.08
C GLU A 30 -6.66 -1.65 4.93
N LEU A 31 -6.00 -2.31 3.98
CA LEU A 31 -5.13 -1.66 3.01
C LEU A 31 -5.89 -0.71 2.07
N LEU A 32 -7.08 -1.12 1.62
CA LEU A 32 -7.91 -0.29 0.72
C LEU A 32 -8.31 1.03 1.38
N GLU A 33 -8.75 0.96 2.63
CA GLU A 33 -9.17 2.13 3.40
C GLU A 33 -7.99 3.07 3.66
N HIS A 34 -6.83 2.52 3.98
CA HIS A 34 -5.59 3.28 4.17
C HIS A 34 -5.20 4.06 2.92
N TYR A 35 -5.17 3.43 1.74
CA TYR A 35 -4.79 4.13 0.51
C TYR A 35 -5.84 5.13 0.03
N LYS A 36 -7.13 4.80 0.15
CA LYS A 36 -8.21 5.69 -0.29
C LYS A 36 -8.43 6.88 0.65
N LYS A 37 -8.53 6.62 1.96
CA LYS A 37 -8.96 7.64 2.94
C LYS A 37 -7.80 8.31 3.64
N THR A 38 -6.77 7.55 4.02
CA THR A 38 -5.64 8.10 4.79
C THR A 38 -4.59 8.72 3.89
N GLN A 39 -4.24 8.07 2.78
CA GLN A 39 -3.17 8.53 1.89
C GLN A 39 -3.66 9.37 0.71
N ASN A 40 -4.96 9.28 0.38
CA ASN A 40 -5.53 9.84 -0.85
C ASN A 40 -4.61 9.54 -2.06
N PHE A 41 -4.33 8.26 -2.30
CA PHE A 41 -3.30 7.83 -3.25
C PHE A 41 -3.69 6.56 -4.01
N TYR A 42 -3.41 6.53 -5.31
CA TYR A 42 -3.36 5.32 -6.13
C TYR A 42 -2.13 5.35 -7.05
N ASP A 43 -1.60 4.19 -7.39
CA ASP A 43 -0.36 4.09 -8.16
C ASP A 43 -0.58 4.36 -9.65
N PHE A 44 -1.61 3.75 -10.24
CA PHE A 44 -1.87 3.89 -11.67
C PHE A 44 -3.35 3.68 -12.03
N LYS A 45 -3.71 4.18 -13.21
CA LYS A 45 -4.99 3.89 -13.84
C LYS A 45 -4.83 2.68 -14.76
N HIS A 46 -5.64 1.64 -14.55
CA HIS A 46 -5.65 0.46 -15.41
C HIS A 46 -5.94 0.86 -16.86
N ALA A 47 -5.09 0.43 -17.79
CA ALA A 47 -5.09 0.95 -19.17
C ALA A 47 -6.39 0.65 -19.94
N VAL A 48 -7.05 -0.48 -19.64
CA VAL A 48 -8.27 -0.90 -20.35
C VAL A 48 -9.53 -0.41 -19.65
N THR A 49 -9.63 -0.65 -18.34
CA THR A 49 -10.87 -0.40 -17.59
C THR A 49 -10.95 1.02 -17.03
N GLY A 50 -9.84 1.74 -16.99
CA GLY A 50 -9.76 3.03 -16.34
C GLY A 50 -9.87 2.98 -14.81
N ALA A 51 -9.85 1.80 -14.19
CA ALA A 51 -9.90 1.65 -12.74
C ALA A 51 -8.64 2.22 -12.08
N ARG A 52 -8.79 2.93 -10.96
CA ARG A 52 -7.67 3.42 -10.14
C ARG A 52 -7.19 2.28 -9.25
N LEU A 53 -5.93 1.86 -9.40
CA LEU A 53 -5.37 0.68 -8.75
C LEU A 53 -4.17 1.04 -7.87
N VAL A 54 -3.99 0.24 -6.82
CA VAL A 54 -2.79 0.25 -5.97
C VAL A 54 -1.94 -0.94 -6.37
N LYS A 55 -0.64 -0.73 -6.58
CA LYS A 55 0.32 -1.81 -6.80
C LYS A 55 0.77 -2.30 -5.42
N LEU A 56 0.63 -3.60 -5.18
CA LEU A 56 1.14 -4.25 -3.96
C LEU A 56 2.55 -4.80 -4.20
N GLN A 57 3.41 -4.76 -3.18
CA GLN A 57 4.77 -5.31 -3.20
C GLN A 57 4.95 -6.17 -1.95
N HIS A 58 5.47 -7.38 -2.16
CA HIS A 58 6.07 -8.30 -1.16
C HIS A 58 5.69 -7.98 0.31
N PRO A 59 4.42 -8.23 0.70
CA PRO A 59 3.90 -7.85 2.00
C PRO A 59 4.17 -8.96 3.03
N GLU A 60 5.36 -9.57 3.03
CA GLU A 60 5.63 -10.76 3.85
C GLU A 60 5.51 -10.44 5.35
N ALA A 61 6.01 -9.27 5.78
CA ALA A 61 5.94 -8.86 7.19
C ALA A 61 4.48 -8.69 7.67
N GLU A 62 3.66 -7.96 6.89
CA GLU A 62 2.24 -7.75 7.23
C GLU A 62 1.40 -9.03 7.09
N THR A 63 1.77 -9.92 6.18
CA THR A 63 1.12 -11.23 6.01
C THR A 63 1.51 -12.20 7.14
N TYR A 64 2.74 -12.12 7.62
CA TYR A 64 3.25 -12.93 8.72
C TYR A 64 2.60 -12.56 10.06
N SER A 65 2.37 -11.27 10.29
CA SER A 65 1.81 -10.75 11.54
C SER A 65 0.43 -11.34 11.84
N GLY A 66 0.27 -11.92 13.03
CA GLY A 66 -0.94 -12.62 13.47
C GLY A 66 -1.08 -14.06 13.00
N SER A 67 -0.12 -14.59 12.21
CA SER A 67 -0.07 -16.01 11.85
C SER A 67 0.13 -16.92 13.07
N VAL A 68 -0.06 -18.23 12.89
CA VAL A 68 0.21 -19.20 13.97
C VAL A 68 1.69 -19.16 14.39
N HIS A 69 2.62 -19.04 13.44
CA HIS A 69 4.06 -18.94 13.74
C HIS A 69 4.38 -17.68 14.54
N ASP A 70 3.88 -16.52 14.12
CA ASP A 70 4.07 -15.24 14.81
C ASP A 70 3.55 -15.30 16.25
N ARG A 71 2.33 -15.81 16.43
CA ARG A 71 1.70 -15.96 17.75
C ARG A 71 2.44 -16.91 18.69
N ASN A 72 3.27 -17.79 18.16
CA ASN A 72 4.13 -18.69 18.93
C ASN A 72 5.57 -18.18 19.07
N GLY A 73 5.84 -16.93 18.68
CA GLY A 73 7.16 -16.30 18.84
C GLY A 73 8.22 -16.81 17.87
N ILE A 74 7.82 -17.55 16.83
CA ILE A 74 8.71 -17.91 15.73
C ILE A 74 9.04 -16.65 14.94
N LYS A 75 10.23 -16.61 14.32
CA LYS A 75 10.73 -15.46 13.59
C LYS A 75 11.32 -15.88 12.25
N CYS A 76 11.78 -14.90 11.49
CA CYS A 76 12.38 -15.11 10.18
C CYS A 76 13.81 -15.68 10.27
N ASP A 77 14.48 -15.56 11.42
CA ASP A 77 15.85 -16.02 11.70
C ASP A 77 15.93 -17.44 12.28
#